data_AF-A0A534QL16-F1
#
_entry.id   AF-A0A534QL16-F1
#
_cell.length_a   1.000
_cell.length_b   1.000
_cell.length_c   1.000
_cell.angle_alpha   90.00
_cell.angle_beta   90.00
_cell.angle_gamma   90.00
#
_symmetry.space_group_name_H-M   'P 1'
#
loop_
_entity.id
_entity.type
_entity.pdbx_description
1 polymer ?
#
loop_
_entity_poly.entity_id
_entity_poly.type
_entity_poly.pdbx_seq_one_letter_code
_entity_poly.pdbx_strand_id
1 'polypeptide(L)'
;MAAVQCTPDLQGAMDEPGQKDLTRFCFDPVAAAPFDFVVSWNWDAATFPGNNSGDACALFDTDMDGNANFALCVTVKGDPSALDSVRRFSCANDRPDRCTSSVELPAGNSTCTAAAVSSSNPFDGGSDTVATCSVDLDDFGGAEVANLLDACSYPSQQPNSDPSDCIITKQCSTAAQCDDDNPCTMNTCSNGFCTFPPAPQGVTCRAAAGGCDLAEVCNGMSNLCPADQKRTDVCRPAAGACDVAESCDGVQDDCPADAFAPSSTLCRPAAGACDVDDFCTGTGPDCAADAKSTAECR
;
A
#
# COMPACT_ATOMS: atom_id res chain seq x y z
N MET A 1 0.35 6.02 37.60
CA MET A 1 -0.87 5.80 36.81
C MET A 1 -0.51 6.12 35.38
N ALA A 2 -0.60 5.15 34.47
CA ALA A 2 -0.42 5.44 33.06
C ALA A 2 -1.61 6.28 32.58
N ALA A 3 -1.38 7.25 31.69
CA ALA A 3 -2.44 8.06 31.12
C ALA A 3 -3.04 7.35 29.89
N VAL A 4 -4.30 7.64 29.58
CA VAL A 4 -4.92 7.26 28.30
C VAL A 4 -4.03 7.75 27.16
N GLN A 5 -3.67 6.84 26.26
CA GLN A 5 -2.90 7.17 25.05
C GLN A 5 -3.89 7.27 23.89
N CYS A 6 -3.91 8.42 23.22
CA CYS A 6 -4.74 8.62 22.04
C CYS A 6 -3.85 9.07 20.88
N THR A 7 -3.94 8.36 19.76
CA THR A 7 -3.18 8.63 18.54
C THR A 7 -4.18 9.06 17.47
N PRO A 8 -4.15 10.33 17.02
CA PRO A 8 -4.90 10.72 15.84
C PRO A 8 -4.32 9.98 14.64
N ASP A 9 -5.15 9.72 13.64
CA ASP A 9 -4.62 9.31 12.35
C ASP A 9 -3.68 10.42 11.81
N LEU A 10 -2.49 10.00 11.40
CA LEU A 10 -1.43 10.90 10.94
C LEU A 10 -1.42 11.04 9.42
N GLN A 11 -2.17 10.19 8.71
CA GLN A 11 -2.29 10.24 7.25
C GLN A 11 -3.38 11.25 6.82
N GLY A 12 -4.32 11.53 7.73
CA GLY A 12 -5.29 12.61 7.67
C GLY A 12 -6.71 12.10 7.49
N ALA A 13 -7.71 12.90 7.90
CA ALA A 13 -9.12 12.49 7.98
C ALA A 13 -9.81 11.91 6.72
N MET A 14 -9.16 11.94 5.56
CA MET A 14 -9.71 11.58 4.23
C MET A 14 -8.60 11.01 3.33
N ASP A 15 -7.69 10.22 3.88
CA ASP A 15 -6.53 9.69 3.16
C ASP A 15 -6.88 8.49 2.27
N GLU A 16 -8.04 7.86 2.47
CA GLU A 16 -8.57 6.77 1.63
C GLU A 16 -9.76 7.21 0.75
N PRO A 17 -9.59 7.31 -0.59
CA PRO A 17 -10.63 7.79 -1.49
C PRO A 17 -11.90 6.90 -1.50
N GLY A 18 -12.97 7.39 -0.88
CA GLY A 18 -14.31 6.78 -0.97
C GLY A 18 -14.66 5.84 0.19
N GLN A 19 -13.83 5.79 1.23
CA GLN A 19 -14.17 5.18 2.52
C GLN A 19 -14.36 6.26 3.59
N LYS A 20 -14.79 5.85 4.79
CA LYS A 20 -14.95 6.71 5.96
C LYS A 20 -13.89 6.30 6.96
N ASP A 21 -13.00 7.23 7.27
CA ASP A 21 -11.67 6.89 7.75
C ASP A 21 -11.63 6.96 9.28
N LEU A 22 -10.74 6.16 9.87
CA LEU A 22 -10.43 6.24 11.28
C LEU A 22 -9.71 7.57 11.54
N THR A 23 -10.23 8.38 12.45
CA THR A 23 -9.62 9.66 12.79
C THR A 23 -8.72 9.59 14.00
N ARG A 24 -8.96 8.61 14.89
CA ARG A 24 -8.23 8.46 16.15
C ARG A 24 -8.43 7.07 16.73
N PHE A 25 -7.37 6.53 17.31
CA PHE A 25 -7.44 5.38 18.20
C PHE A 25 -6.97 5.76 19.60
N CYS A 26 -7.59 5.21 20.64
CA CYS A 26 -7.11 5.35 22.01
C CYS A 26 -6.97 4.02 22.72
N PHE A 27 -5.95 3.91 23.57
CA PHE A 27 -5.67 2.80 24.46
C PHE A 27 -5.51 3.32 25.88
N ASP A 28 -6.29 2.75 26.80
CA ASP A 28 -6.22 3.02 28.24
C ASP A 28 -5.84 1.74 28.98
N PRO A 29 -4.60 1.62 29.48
CA PRO A 29 -4.17 0.47 30.28
C PRO A 29 -4.76 0.44 31.69
N VAL A 30 -5.52 1.46 32.10
CA VAL A 30 -6.11 1.57 33.43
C VAL A 30 -7.60 1.25 33.35
N ALA A 31 -7.92 -0.05 33.34
CA ALA A 31 -9.29 -0.51 33.47
C ALA A 31 -9.69 -0.83 34.92
N ALA A 32 -10.98 -0.70 35.22
CA ALA A 32 -11.54 -1.22 36.46
C ALA A 32 -11.84 -2.71 36.29
N ALA A 33 -11.44 -3.52 37.28
CA ALA A 33 -11.81 -4.92 37.33
C ALA A 33 -13.32 -5.10 37.11
N PRO A 34 -13.75 -6.05 36.25
CA PRO A 34 -13.00 -7.21 35.79
C PRO A 34 -12.17 -7.03 34.51
N PHE A 35 -12.11 -5.83 33.92
CA PHE A 35 -11.42 -5.62 32.63
C PHE A 35 -9.93 -5.29 32.80
N ASP A 36 -9.14 -5.66 31.81
CA ASP A 36 -7.68 -5.46 31.78
C ASP A 36 -7.29 -4.11 31.18
N PHE A 37 -7.98 -3.68 30.11
CA PHE A 37 -7.76 -2.38 29.47
C PHE A 37 -9.00 -1.91 28.70
N VAL A 38 -8.96 -0.66 28.23
CA VAL A 38 -10.01 -0.08 27.38
C VAL A 38 -9.40 0.42 26.08
N VAL A 39 -10.09 0.18 24.97
CA VAL A 39 -9.74 0.74 23.66
C VAL A 39 -10.88 1.50 23.03
N SER A 40 -10.57 2.47 22.18
CA SER A 40 -11.60 3.14 21.39
C SER A 40 -11.14 3.53 20.00
N TRP A 41 -12.02 3.32 19.02
CA TRP A 41 -11.89 3.78 17.64
C TRP A 41 -12.79 4.99 17.43
N ASN A 42 -12.35 5.88 16.55
CA ASN A 42 -13.05 7.09 16.18
C ASN A 42 -13.08 7.19 14.66
N TRP A 43 -14.23 7.48 14.07
CA TRP A 43 -14.38 7.68 12.62
C TRP A 43 -14.86 9.09 12.33
N ASP A 44 -14.42 9.69 11.23
CA ASP A 44 -14.72 11.06 10.79
C ASP A 44 -16.22 11.35 10.52
N ALA A 45 -17.10 10.37 10.74
CA ALA A 45 -18.51 10.43 10.49
C ALA A 45 -19.34 10.13 11.74
N ALA A 46 -20.36 10.95 12.00
CA ALA A 46 -21.38 10.70 13.03
C ALA A 46 -22.50 9.73 12.60
N THR A 47 -22.62 9.41 11.31
CA THR A 47 -23.70 8.56 10.77
C THR A 47 -23.23 7.69 9.60
N PHE A 48 -23.86 6.53 9.47
CA PHE A 48 -23.62 5.53 8.42
C PHE A 48 -24.98 5.07 7.84
N PRO A 49 -25.64 5.90 7.03
CA PRO A 49 -26.96 5.59 6.50
C PRO A 49 -26.92 4.49 5.43
N GLY A 50 -28.05 3.78 5.27
CA GLY A 50 -28.19 2.71 4.26
C GLY A 50 -27.35 1.48 4.61
N ASN A 51 -26.58 0.99 3.64
CA ASN A 51 -25.70 -0.18 3.80
C ASN A 51 -24.26 0.20 4.17
N ASN A 52 -24.00 1.46 4.47
CA ASN A 52 -22.66 1.90 4.87
C ASN A 52 -22.36 1.46 6.30
N SER A 53 -21.08 1.25 6.59
CA SER A 53 -20.57 0.95 7.93
C SER A 53 -19.21 1.58 8.14
N GLY A 54 -18.87 1.80 9.40
CA GLY A 54 -17.48 1.92 9.83
C GLY A 54 -17.07 0.59 10.44
N ASP A 55 -15.91 0.08 10.06
CA ASP A 55 -15.32 -1.11 10.65
C ASP A 55 -13.86 -0.87 10.98
N ALA A 56 -13.41 -1.49 12.06
CA ALA A 56 -12.03 -1.46 12.45
C ALA A 56 -11.69 -2.64 13.36
N CYS A 57 -10.43 -3.05 13.36
CA CYS A 57 -9.88 -4.03 14.27
C CYS A 57 -8.63 -3.47 14.93
N ALA A 58 -8.45 -3.77 16.22
CA ALA A 58 -7.19 -3.60 16.91
C ALA A 58 -6.47 -4.97 17.02
N LEU A 59 -5.18 -4.99 16.70
CA LEU A 59 -4.31 -6.15 16.74
C LEU A 59 -3.43 -6.10 17.98
N PHE A 60 -3.25 -7.24 18.63
CA PHE A 60 -2.49 -7.34 19.86
C PHE A 60 -1.49 -8.50 19.83
N ASP A 61 -0.32 -8.21 20.39
CA ASP A 61 0.77 -9.12 20.66
C ASP A 61 0.82 -9.42 22.17
N THR A 62 0.81 -10.69 22.52
CA THR A 62 0.78 -11.21 23.89
C THR A 62 2.09 -11.85 24.32
N ASP A 63 3.01 -12.13 23.39
CA ASP A 63 4.30 -12.76 23.67
C ASP A 63 5.52 -11.89 23.34
N MET A 64 5.27 -10.65 22.87
CA MET A 64 6.24 -9.60 22.55
C MET A 64 7.19 -9.97 21.42
N ASP A 65 6.77 -10.83 20.50
CA ASP A 65 7.56 -11.17 19.31
C ASP A 65 7.35 -10.19 18.13
N GLY A 66 6.40 -9.27 18.27
CA GLY A 66 6.05 -8.26 17.28
C GLY A 66 4.94 -8.69 16.33
N ASN A 67 4.30 -9.84 16.49
CA ASN A 67 3.23 -10.33 15.63
C ASN A 67 1.89 -10.41 16.36
N ALA A 68 0.80 -10.32 15.60
CA ALA A 68 -0.54 -10.36 16.15
C ALA A 68 -0.88 -11.78 16.62
N ASN A 69 -1.19 -11.94 17.91
CA ASN A 69 -1.78 -13.16 18.46
C ASN A 69 -3.31 -13.12 18.44
N PHE A 70 -3.91 -11.94 18.62
CA PHE A 70 -5.36 -11.79 18.55
C PHE A 70 -5.80 -10.43 17.98
N ALA A 71 -7.05 -10.37 17.55
CA ALA A 71 -7.69 -9.16 17.05
C ALA A 71 -9.07 -8.94 17.70
N LEU A 72 -9.37 -7.69 18.02
CA LEU A 72 -10.70 -7.23 18.44
C LEU A 72 -11.25 -6.28 17.38
N CYS A 73 -12.35 -6.67 16.75
CA CYS A 73 -12.99 -5.94 15.67
C CYS A 73 -14.36 -5.40 16.09
N VAL A 74 -14.68 -4.19 15.66
CA VAL A 74 -15.98 -3.56 15.83
C VAL A 74 -16.54 -3.11 14.48
N THR A 75 -17.86 -3.10 14.37
CA THR A 75 -18.58 -2.51 13.24
C THR A 75 -19.66 -1.58 13.78
N VAL A 76 -19.76 -0.38 13.21
CA VAL A 76 -20.77 0.64 13.53
C VAL A 76 -21.61 0.96 12.31
N LYS A 77 -22.92 1.18 12.51
CA LYS A 77 -23.90 1.47 11.43
C LYS A 77 -25.01 2.39 11.90
N GLY A 78 -25.77 2.94 10.96
CA GLY A 78 -27.04 3.61 11.23
C GLY A 78 -26.96 5.14 11.35
N ASP A 79 -28.12 5.75 11.56
CA ASP A 79 -28.32 7.19 11.73
C ASP A 79 -29.36 7.42 12.85
N PRO A 80 -28.94 7.74 14.10
CA PRO A 80 -27.55 7.93 14.53
C PRO A 80 -26.75 6.62 14.55
N SER A 81 -25.42 6.72 14.45
CA SER A 81 -24.55 5.55 14.47
C SER A 81 -24.62 4.81 15.81
N ALA A 82 -24.64 3.48 15.73
CA ALA A 82 -24.64 2.56 16.86
C ALA A 82 -23.78 1.35 16.56
N LEU A 83 -23.45 0.59 17.61
CA LEU A 83 -22.70 -0.66 17.50
C LEU A 83 -23.54 -1.71 16.77
N ASP A 84 -23.01 -2.27 15.69
CA ASP A 84 -23.62 -3.33 14.88
C ASP A 84 -23.09 -4.72 15.28
N SER A 85 -21.76 -4.86 15.39
CA SER A 85 -21.14 -6.12 15.81
C SER A 85 -19.80 -5.92 16.51
N VAL A 86 -19.44 -6.92 17.32
CA VAL A 86 -18.12 -7.07 17.94
C VAL A 86 -17.65 -8.49 17.62
N ARG A 87 -16.48 -8.61 17.00
CA ARG A 87 -15.89 -9.89 16.65
C ARG A 87 -14.49 -10.00 17.23
N ARG A 88 -14.12 -11.21 17.61
CA ARG A 88 -12.83 -11.51 18.25
C ARG A 88 -12.18 -12.63 17.49
N PHE A 89 -10.89 -12.54 17.27
CA PHE A 89 -10.16 -13.52 16.49
C PHE A 89 -8.87 -13.90 17.19
N SER A 90 -8.52 -15.19 17.16
CA SER A 90 -7.13 -15.61 17.31
C SER A 90 -6.43 -15.57 15.96
N CYS A 91 -5.14 -15.24 15.97
CA CYS A 91 -4.31 -15.04 14.79
C CYS A 91 -3.18 -16.07 14.74
N ALA A 92 -2.53 -16.21 13.57
CA ALA A 92 -1.45 -17.18 13.38
C ALA A 92 -0.12 -16.82 14.06
N ASN A 93 0.03 -15.59 14.55
CA ASN A 93 1.28 -15.05 15.11
C ASN A 93 2.46 -15.02 14.12
N ASP A 94 2.23 -14.48 12.93
CA ASP A 94 3.22 -14.43 11.84
C ASP A 94 3.34 -13.06 11.15
N ARG A 95 2.48 -12.12 11.50
CA ARG A 95 2.41 -10.78 10.92
C ARG A 95 2.08 -9.71 11.97
N PRO A 96 2.68 -8.52 11.88
CA PRO A 96 2.36 -7.38 12.75
C PRO A 96 1.10 -6.61 12.33
N ASP A 97 0.78 -6.60 11.04
CA ASP A 97 -0.19 -5.69 10.38
C ASP A 97 -1.56 -6.34 10.12
N ARG A 98 -1.68 -7.64 10.37
CA ARG A 98 -2.91 -8.40 10.12
C ARG A 98 -2.98 -9.68 10.94
N CYS A 99 -4.19 -10.12 11.18
CA CYS A 99 -4.50 -11.39 11.83
C CYS A 99 -4.61 -12.50 10.78
N THR A 100 -3.49 -13.03 10.29
CA THR A 100 -3.55 -14.12 9.30
C THR A 100 -4.15 -15.39 9.91
N SER A 101 -4.72 -16.24 9.05
CA SER A 101 -5.42 -17.47 9.45
C SER A 101 -6.41 -17.26 10.61
N SER A 102 -7.10 -16.11 10.60
CA SER A 102 -7.99 -15.69 11.68
C SER A 102 -9.06 -16.73 11.97
N VAL A 103 -9.20 -17.07 13.26
CA VAL A 103 -10.25 -17.96 13.76
C VAL A 103 -11.14 -17.16 14.70
N GLU A 104 -12.42 -17.06 14.37
CA GLU A 104 -13.38 -16.31 15.19
C GLU A 104 -13.62 -17.01 16.53
N LEU A 105 -13.48 -16.24 17.61
CA LEU A 105 -13.64 -16.68 19.00
C LEU A 105 -15.09 -16.46 19.47
N PRO A 106 -15.64 -17.38 20.30
CA PRO A 106 -17.01 -17.28 20.80
C PRO A 106 -17.19 -16.08 21.71
N ALA A 107 -18.41 -15.53 21.80
CA ALA A 107 -18.81 -14.45 22.71
C ALA A 107 -18.19 -14.60 24.11
N GLY A 108 -17.72 -13.50 24.68
CA GLY A 108 -17.02 -13.47 25.96
C GLY A 108 -17.46 -12.28 26.80
N ASN A 109 -16.64 -11.93 27.79
CA ASN A 109 -16.95 -10.94 28.80
C ASN A 109 -16.65 -9.50 28.37
N SER A 110 -15.82 -9.30 27.34
CA SER A 110 -15.50 -7.97 26.81
C SER A 110 -16.79 -7.26 26.36
N THR A 111 -16.93 -5.99 26.75
CA THR A 111 -18.11 -5.20 26.44
C THR A 111 -17.75 -4.00 25.60
N CYS A 112 -18.51 -3.76 24.53
CA CYS A 112 -18.33 -2.59 23.69
C CYS A 112 -19.61 -1.76 23.61
N THR A 113 -19.43 -0.46 23.40
CA THR A 113 -20.50 0.48 23.09
C THR A 113 -20.06 1.39 21.96
N ALA A 114 -20.99 1.94 21.20
CA ALA A 114 -20.66 2.97 20.20
C ALA A 114 -21.76 4.02 20.14
N ALA A 115 -21.36 5.27 19.92
CA ALA A 115 -22.26 6.40 19.78
C ALA A 115 -21.61 7.53 18.98
N ALA A 116 -22.44 8.39 18.39
CA ALA A 116 -22.00 9.69 17.92
C ALA A 116 -21.63 10.58 19.11
N VAL A 117 -20.41 11.12 19.09
CA VAL A 117 -19.85 12.00 20.13
C VAL A 117 -19.62 13.37 19.50
N SER A 118 -20.03 14.44 20.19
CA SER A 118 -19.77 15.80 19.73
C SER A 118 -18.32 16.20 20.02
N SER A 119 -17.70 17.00 19.13
CA SER A 119 -16.35 17.55 19.33
C SER A 119 -15.26 16.49 19.54
N SER A 120 -15.47 15.29 18.98
CA SER A 120 -14.51 14.19 19.03
C SER A 120 -13.55 14.21 17.84
N ASN A 121 -13.89 14.89 16.73
CA ASN A 121 -13.03 14.97 15.56
C ASN A 121 -11.75 15.79 15.84
N PRO A 122 -10.56 15.17 15.73
CA PRO A 122 -9.30 15.86 16.02
C PRO A 122 -8.87 16.85 14.93
N PHE A 123 -9.49 16.82 13.74
CA PHE A 123 -9.10 17.64 12.59
C PHE A 123 -9.97 18.90 12.44
N ASP A 124 -11.29 18.79 12.61
CA ASP A 124 -12.22 19.90 12.39
C ASP A 124 -13.11 20.25 13.61
N GLY A 125 -13.02 19.47 14.70
CA GLY A 125 -13.84 19.65 15.89
C GLY A 125 -15.32 19.25 15.70
N GLY A 126 -15.64 18.56 14.61
CA GLY A 126 -16.93 17.96 14.29
C GLY A 126 -17.32 16.80 15.22
N SER A 127 -18.47 16.20 14.91
CA SER A 127 -18.96 15.02 15.63
C SER A 127 -18.51 13.76 14.90
N ASP A 128 -17.92 12.83 15.64
CA ASP A 128 -17.49 11.54 15.12
C ASP A 128 -18.31 10.41 15.75
N THR A 129 -18.24 9.23 15.15
CA THR A 129 -18.66 8.00 15.83
C THR A 129 -17.49 7.49 16.65
N VAL A 130 -17.71 7.22 17.94
CA VAL A 130 -16.72 6.57 18.80
C VAL A 130 -17.25 5.21 19.21
N ALA A 131 -16.46 4.16 19.00
CA ALA A 131 -16.68 2.84 19.58
C ALA A 131 -15.66 2.62 20.70
N THR A 132 -16.13 2.22 21.89
CA THR A 132 -15.27 1.94 23.05
C THR A 132 -15.53 0.53 23.54
N CYS A 133 -14.46 -0.24 23.72
CA CYS A 133 -14.49 -1.59 24.29
C CYS A 133 -13.69 -1.66 25.58
N SER A 134 -14.30 -2.17 26.64
CA SER A 134 -13.61 -2.66 27.83
C SER A 134 -13.30 -4.13 27.62
N VAL A 135 -12.01 -4.47 27.67
CA VAL A 135 -11.47 -5.76 27.21
C VAL A 135 -11.09 -6.63 28.41
N ASP A 136 -11.50 -7.89 28.35
CA ASP A 136 -11.12 -8.97 29.27
C ASP A 136 -10.22 -9.95 28.51
N LEU A 137 -8.97 -10.12 28.93
CA LEU A 137 -7.99 -10.98 28.27
C LEU A 137 -8.31 -12.48 28.37
N ASP A 138 -9.17 -12.88 29.31
CA ASP A 138 -9.67 -14.25 29.37
C ASP A 138 -10.46 -14.62 28.10
N ASP A 139 -11.05 -13.64 27.41
CA ASP A 139 -11.72 -13.84 26.12
C ASP A 139 -10.78 -14.29 24.99
N PHE A 140 -9.48 -14.06 25.16
CA PHE A 140 -8.43 -14.29 24.15
C PHE A 140 -7.44 -15.37 24.58
N GLY A 141 -7.82 -16.21 25.55
CA GLY A 141 -6.99 -17.29 26.05
C GLY A 141 -6.22 -16.98 27.33
N GLY A 142 -6.53 -15.86 28.01
CA GLY A 142 -6.01 -15.53 29.35
C GLY A 142 -4.56 -15.08 29.36
N ALA A 143 -4.15 -14.29 28.37
CA ALA A 143 -2.81 -13.70 28.35
C ALA A 143 -2.62 -12.72 29.52
N GLU A 144 -1.44 -12.69 30.12
CA GLU A 144 -1.13 -11.75 31.22
C GLU A 144 -0.82 -10.33 30.73
N VAL A 145 -0.53 -10.19 29.43
CA VAL A 145 -0.18 -8.93 28.77
C VAL A 145 -0.76 -8.88 27.36
N ALA A 146 -1.10 -7.67 26.90
CA ALA A 146 -1.45 -7.41 25.51
C ALA A 146 -0.85 -6.07 25.08
N ASN A 147 0.09 -6.15 24.15
CA ASN A 147 0.74 -5.03 23.50
C ASN A 147 -0.03 -4.69 22.22
N LEU A 148 -0.52 -3.46 22.10
CA LEU A 148 -1.17 -3.00 20.89
C LEU A 148 -0.14 -2.91 19.76
N LEU A 149 -0.44 -3.57 18.63
CA LEU A 149 0.35 -3.45 17.41
C LEU A 149 -0.25 -2.39 16.49
N ASP A 150 -1.56 -2.49 16.28
CA ASP A 150 -2.25 -1.81 15.20
C ASP A 150 -3.73 -1.58 15.52
N ALA A 151 -4.32 -0.56 14.91
CA ALA A 151 -5.74 -0.42 14.72
C ALA A 151 -6.05 0.03 13.28
N CYS A 152 -6.64 -0.86 12.47
CA CYS A 152 -6.99 -0.57 11.07
C CYS A 152 -8.45 -0.83 10.74
N SER A 153 -8.95 -0.16 9.70
CA SER A 153 -10.12 -0.55 8.92
C SER A 153 -9.77 -1.67 7.93
N TYR A 154 -10.73 -2.57 7.67
CA TYR A 154 -10.54 -3.70 6.77
C TYR A 154 -11.74 -3.79 5.83
N PRO A 155 -11.62 -3.50 4.52
CA PRO A 155 -12.77 -3.49 3.61
C PRO A 155 -13.51 -4.84 3.52
N SER A 156 -12.79 -5.94 3.80
CA SER A 156 -13.34 -7.29 3.88
C SER A 156 -14.16 -7.57 5.16
N GLN A 157 -14.09 -6.65 6.12
CA GLN A 157 -14.52 -6.76 7.51
C GLN A 157 -13.89 -7.95 8.25
N GLN A 158 -12.74 -8.43 7.77
CA GLN A 158 -11.95 -9.47 8.42
C GLN A 158 -10.52 -8.97 8.60
N PRO A 159 -9.91 -9.19 9.77
CA PRO A 159 -8.57 -8.70 10.07
C PRO A 159 -7.46 -9.47 9.33
N ASN A 160 -7.80 -10.44 8.46
CA ASN A 160 -6.86 -11.25 7.70
C ASN A 160 -6.57 -10.70 6.30
N SER A 161 -7.35 -9.73 5.82
CA SER A 161 -7.12 -9.08 4.53
C SER A 161 -6.09 -7.96 4.63
N ASP A 162 -5.70 -7.40 3.50
CA ASP A 162 -4.99 -6.12 3.49
C ASP A 162 -5.85 -5.07 4.21
N PRO A 163 -5.29 -4.31 5.15
CA PRO A 163 -5.99 -3.18 5.75
C PRO A 163 -6.09 -2.02 4.76
N SER A 164 -7.09 -1.15 4.93
CA SER A 164 -7.27 0.06 4.11
C SER A 164 -6.67 1.30 4.77
N ASP A 165 -7.07 1.58 6.01
CA ASP A 165 -6.62 2.75 6.76
C ASP A 165 -6.26 2.33 8.19
N CYS A 166 -5.04 2.63 8.60
CA CYS A 166 -4.43 2.17 9.84
C CYS A 166 -3.87 3.33 10.65
N ILE A 167 -4.10 3.27 11.97
CA ILE A 167 -3.54 4.21 12.94
C ILE A 167 -2.22 3.65 13.55
N ILE A 168 -1.54 2.66 12.93
CA ILE A 168 -0.42 1.88 13.53
C ILE A 168 0.52 2.69 14.41
N THR A 169 0.79 2.09 15.57
CA THR A 169 1.64 2.57 16.65
C THR A 169 2.68 1.51 17.04
N LYS A 170 3.48 0.98 16.10
CA LYS A 170 4.62 0.09 16.44
C LYS A 170 5.44 0.77 17.53
N GLN A 171 5.48 0.20 18.74
CA GLN A 171 6.19 0.82 19.86
C GLN A 171 7.68 0.90 19.51
N CYS A 172 8.31 2.03 19.81
CA CYS A 172 9.70 2.25 19.49
C CYS A 172 10.41 3.07 20.57
N SER A 173 11.70 2.83 20.69
CA SER A 173 12.64 3.71 21.38
C SER A 173 13.54 4.47 20.40
N THR A 174 13.65 3.97 19.16
CA THR A 174 14.45 4.56 18.08
C THR A 174 13.77 4.35 16.74
N ALA A 175 14.03 5.24 15.78
CA ALA A 175 13.54 5.16 14.41
C ALA A 175 13.92 3.85 13.68
N ALA A 176 15.06 3.24 14.02
CA ALA A 176 15.50 1.99 13.40
C ALA A 176 14.58 0.80 13.71
N GLN A 177 13.82 0.86 14.82
CA GLN A 177 12.81 -0.15 15.14
C GLN A 177 11.55 0.01 14.31
N CYS A 178 11.40 1.15 13.64
CA CYS A 178 10.24 1.49 12.84
C CYS A 178 10.39 1.12 11.38
N ASP A 179 11.30 0.22 11.01
CA ASP A 179 11.36 -0.22 9.62
C ASP A 179 10.10 -0.98 9.22
N ASP A 180 9.45 -0.51 8.15
CA ASP A 180 8.26 -1.09 7.52
C ASP A 180 8.58 -1.61 6.09
N ASP A 181 9.85 -1.62 5.69
CA ASP A 181 10.31 -1.99 4.35
C ASP A 181 9.65 -1.16 3.21
N ASN A 182 9.12 0.03 3.52
CA ASN A 182 8.52 0.92 2.54
C ASN A 182 9.42 2.13 2.24
N PRO A 183 10.00 2.24 1.04
CA PRO A 183 10.84 3.38 0.69
C PRO A 183 10.09 4.72 0.60
N CYS A 184 8.75 4.70 0.51
CA CYS A 184 7.92 5.90 0.47
C CYS A 184 7.43 6.40 1.83
N THR A 185 7.91 5.81 2.92
CA THR A 185 7.73 6.32 4.28
C THR A 185 9.08 6.71 4.89
N MET A 186 9.05 7.59 5.88
CA MET A 186 10.19 7.79 6.77
C MET A 186 9.91 7.10 8.09
N ASN A 187 10.81 6.19 8.46
CA ASN A 187 10.75 5.52 9.75
C ASN A 187 11.12 6.51 10.85
N THR A 188 10.14 6.97 11.60
CA THR A 188 10.34 7.93 12.69
C THR A 188 9.78 7.37 13.98
N CYS A 189 10.45 7.68 15.10
CA CYS A 189 10.00 7.29 16.43
C CYS A 189 9.63 8.55 17.21
N SER A 190 8.34 8.73 17.48
CA SER A 190 7.78 9.91 18.13
C SER A 190 6.95 9.48 19.32
N ASN A 191 7.25 10.01 20.52
CA ASN A 191 6.54 9.69 21.76
C ASN A 191 6.45 8.19 22.12
N GLY A 192 7.42 7.39 21.70
CA GLY A 192 7.42 5.94 21.94
C GLY A 192 6.71 5.12 20.87
N PHE A 193 6.30 5.75 19.76
CA PHE A 193 5.53 5.14 18.69
C PHE A 193 6.15 5.42 17.33
N CYS A 194 6.11 4.42 16.45
CA CYS A 194 6.52 4.57 15.08
C CYS A 194 5.51 5.43 14.34
N THR A 195 6.03 6.38 13.58
CA THR A 195 5.28 7.22 12.68
C THR A 195 5.93 7.11 11.30
N PHE A 196 5.09 7.08 10.27
CA PHE A 196 5.49 6.83 8.89
C PHE A 196 5.08 7.99 7.97
N PRO A 197 5.58 9.23 8.18
CA PRO A 197 5.29 10.34 7.28
C PRO A 197 5.81 10.04 5.86
N PRO A 198 5.18 10.63 4.82
CA PRO A 198 5.63 10.45 3.44
C PRO A 198 7.11 10.77 3.26
N ALA A 199 7.83 9.90 2.57
CA ALA A 199 9.22 10.15 2.19
C ALA A 199 9.31 11.36 1.25
N PRO A 200 10.46 12.07 1.21
CA PRO A 200 10.65 13.19 0.30
C PRO A 200 10.38 12.82 -1.17
N GLN A 201 9.88 13.78 -1.93
CA GLN A 201 9.67 13.60 -3.36
C GLN A 201 10.98 13.19 -4.06
N GLY A 202 10.88 12.19 -4.95
CA GLY A 202 12.00 11.72 -5.76
C GLY A 202 12.78 10.55 -5.17
N VAL A 203 12.43 10.08 -3.97
CA VAL A 203 12.96 8.81 -3.44
C VAL A 203 12.48 7.67 -4.32
N THR A 204 13.41 6.87 -4.87
CA THR A 204 13.07 5.69 -5.68
C THR A 204 12.53 4.58 -4.79
N CYS A 205 11.28 4.19 -4.99
CA CYS A 205 10.65 3.08 -4.27
C CYS A 205 10.66 1.78 -5.06
N ARG A 206 10.74 1.86 -6.38
CA ARG A 206 11.07 0.71 -7.23
C ARG A 206 12.00 1.15 -8.35
N ALA A 207 13.08 0.41 -8.55
CA ALA A 207 13.99 0.64 -9.65
C ALA A 207 13.39 0.13 -10.97
N ALA A 208 13.77 0.76 -12.08
CA ALA A 208 13.44 0.26 -13.41
C ALA A 208 14.06 -1.14 -13.64
N ALA A 209 13.25 -2.09 -14.08
CA ALA A 209 13.64 -3.46 -14.38
C ALA A 209 14.21 -3.65 -15.79
N GLY A 210 14.02 -2.69 -16.71
CA GLY A 210 14.52 -2.76 -18.08
C GLY A 210 14.47 -1.42 -18.81
N GLY A 211 14.86 -1.40 -20.10
CA GLY A 211 14.95 -0.17 -20.90
C GLY A 211 13.59 0.50 -21.20
N CYS A 212 12.50 -0.24 -21.02
CA CYS A 212 11.12 0.19 -21.16
C CYS A 212 10.37 0.35 -19.83
N ASP A 213 11.00 -0.01 -18.72
CA ASP A 213 10.44 0.22 -17.39
C ASP A 213 10.83 1.61 -16.86
N LEU A 214 9.91 2.30 -16.19
CA LEU A 214 10.23 3.52 -15.45
C LEU A 214 10.51 3.16 -13.99
N ALA A 215 11.42 3.90 -13.37
CA ALA A 215 11.57 3.82 -11.92
C ALA A 215 10.46 4.62 -11.25
N GLU A 216 9.84 4.05 -10.23
CA GLU A 216 8.82 4.69 -9.42
C GLU A 216 9.49 5.49 -8.33
N VAL A 217 8.98 6.70 -8.17
CA VAL A 217 9.47 7.64 -7.19
C VAL A 217 8.33 8.12 -6.32
N CYS A 218 8.60 8.23 -5.03
CA CYS A 218 7.67 8.78 -4.06
C CYS A 218 7.34 10.23 -4.43
N ASN A 219 6.08 10.61 -4.27
CA ASN A 219 5.60 11.92 -4.67
C ASN A 219 5.77 13.00 -3.60
N GLY A 220 6.17 12.63 -2.37
CA GLY A 220 6.31 13.54 -1.24
C GLY A 220 5.02 13.80 -0.45
N MET A 221 3.92 13.14 -0.80
CA MET A 221 2.59 13.38 -0.25
C MET A 221 1.88 12.10 0.20
N SER A 222 2.20 10.96 -0.40
CA SER A 222 1.61 9.66 -0.10
C SER A 222 2.69 8.70 0.38
N ASN A 223 2.28 7.77 1.23
CA ASN A 223 3.08 6.65 1.73
C ASN A 223 3.17 5.49 0.71
N LEU A 224 2.43 5.56 -0.40
CA LEU A 224 2.41 4.52 -1.42
C LEU A 224 3.43 4.81 -2.52
N CYS A 225 4.14 3.77 -2.94
CA CYS A 225 4.86 3.79 -4.21
C CYS A 225 3.81 3.88 -5.35
N PRO A 226 3.97 4.80 -6.32
CA PRO A 226 3.00 4.93 -7.39
C PRO A 226 2.89 3.66 -8.23
N ALA A 227 1.77 3.53 -8.96
CA ALA A 227 1.55 2.41 -9.85
C ALA A 227 2.67 2.29 -10.90
N ASP A 228 2.96 1.04 -11.26
CA ASP A 228 3.96 0.68 -12.25
C ASP A 228 3.67 1.34 -13.61
N GLN A 229 4.67 2.06 -14.14
CA GLN A 229 4.57 2.71 -15.43
C GLN A 229 5.65 2.25 -16.40
N LYS A 230 5.23 1.95 -17.62
CA LYS A 230 6.11 1.62 -18.74
C LYS A 230 6.20 2.77 -19.73
N ARG A 231 7.35 2.84 -20.39
CA ARG A 231 7.61 3.76 -21.50
C ARG A 231 6.80 3.38 -22.73
N THR A 232 6.62 4.34 -23.62
CA THR A 232 5.98 4.15 -24.94
C THR A 232 6.82 4.73 -26.07
N ASP A 233 7.98 5.27 -25.75
CA ASP A 233 8.90 5.89 -26.68
C ASP A 233 9.99 4.91 -27.14
N VAL A 234 10.81 5.39 -28.07
CA VAL A 234 11.89 4.61 -28.67
C VAL A 234 12.91 4.25 -27.58
N CYS A 235 13.12 2.96 -27.36
CA CYS A 235 14.13 2.44 -26.45
C CYS A 235 15.45 2.13 -27.16
N ARG A 236 15.41 1.85 -28.47
CA ARG A 236 16.61 1.73 -29.30
C ARG A 236 16.40 2.43 -30.66
N PRO A 237 17.17 3.48 -30.98
CA PRO A 237 17.10 4.11 -32.29
C PRO A 237 17.75 3.22 -33.36
N ALA A 238 17.29 3.35 -34.61
CA ALA A 238 17.91 2.70 -35.76
C ALA A 238 19.38 3.16 -35.94
N ALA A 239 20.30 2.21 -36.04
CA ALA A 239 21.73 2.45 -36.23
C ALA A 239 22.15 2.60 -37.71
N GLY A 240 21.27 2.26 -38.67
CA GLY A 240 21.56 2.34 -40.09
C GLY A 240 20.30 2.26 -40.98
N ALA A 241 20.49 2.31 -42.30
CA ALA A 241 19.38 2.33 -43.26
C ALA A 241 18.56 1.03 -43.30
N CYS A 242 19.12 -0.07 -42.78
CA CYS A 242 18.48 -1.38 -42.70
C CYS A 242 18.08 -1.76 -41.28
N ASP A 243 18.17 -0.83 -40.35
CA ASP A 243 17.84 -1.05 -38.95
C ASP A 243 16.45 -0.47 -38.63
N VAL A 244 15.65 -1.18 -37.83
CA VAL A 244 14.32 -0.73 -37.40
C VAL A 244 14.42 -0.25 -35.96
N ALA A 245 13.98 0.98 -35.66
CA ALA A 245 13.96 1.42 -34.27
C ALA A 245 12.91 0.62 -33.44
N GLU A 246 13.28 0.19 -32.24
CA GLU A 246 12.36 -0.45 -31.30
C GLU A 246 11.80 0.57 -30.31
N SER A 247 10.49 0.44 -30.10
CA SER A 247 9.73 1.25 -29.16
C SER A 247 9.10 0.38 -28.10
N CYS A 248 9.04 0.90 -26.89
CA CYS A 248 8.31 0.29 -25.80
C CYS A 248 6.81 0.25 -26.09
N ASP A 249 6.15 -0.82 -25.67
CA ASP A 249 4.72 -1.05 -25.93
C ASP A 249 3.81 -0.54 -24.80
N GLY A 250 4.38 0.02 -23.74
CA GLY A 250 3.65 0.42 -22.55
C GLY A 250 3.27 -0.74 -21.62
N VAL A 251 3.81 -1.94 -21.85
CA VAL A 251 3.47 -3.15 -21.09
C VAL A 251 4.72 -3.87 -20.57
N GLN A 252 5.75 -4.02 -21.39
CA GLN A 252 6.93 -4.82 -21.06
C GLN A 252 8.07 -3.97 -20.47
N ASP A 253 8.85 -4.59 -19.57
CA ASP A 253 10.02 -3.94 -18.93
C ASP A 253 11.19 -3.76 -19.90
N ASP A 254 11.39 -4.75 -20.76
CA ASP A 254 12.50 -4.80 -21.70
C ASP A 254 12.16 -4.14 -23.03
N CYS A 255 13.17 -3.50 -23.63
CA CYS A 255 13.08 -3.08 -25.02
C CYS A 255 12.88 -4.33 -25.91
N PRO A 256 12.00 -4.28 -26.92
CA PRO A 256 11.86 -5.37 -27.88
C PRO A 256 13.21 -5.76 -28.48
N ALA A 257 13.33 -7.02 -28.90
CA ALA A 257 14.54 -7.52 -29.53
C ALA A 257 14.87 -6.73 -30.80
N ASP A 258 16.17 -6.48 -31.02
CA ASP A 258 16.70 -5.76 -32.18
C ASP A 258 16.24 -6.42 -33.50
N ALA A 259 15.52 -5.64 -34.31
CA ALA A 259 14.89 -6.06 -35.54
C ALA A 259 15.49 -5.31 -36.74
N PHE A 260 15.82 -6.07 -37.78
CA PHE A 260 16.33 -5.51 -39.03
C PHE A 260 15.26 -5.50 -40.12
N ALA A 261 15.36 -4.52 -41.01
CA ALA A 261 14.49 -4.44 -42.17
C ALA A 261 14.68 -5.68 -43.06
N PRO A 262 13.59 -6.24 -43.63
CA PRO A 262 13.66 -7.47 -44.42
C PRO A 262 14.53 -7.29 -45.67
N SER A 263 14.99 -8.39 -46.24
CA SER A 263 15.88 -8.37 -47.42
C SER A 263 15.24 -7.82 -48.71
N SER A 264 13.96 -7.46 -48.66
CA SER A 264 13.24 -6.78 -49.73
C SER A 264 13.28 -5.25 -49.60
N THR A 265 13.82 -4.71 -48.51
CA THR A 265 13.90 -3.26 -48.27
C THR A 265 15.07 -2.68 -49.04
N LEU A 266 14.78 -1.74 -49.96
CA LEU A 266 15.78 -0.98 -50.69
C LEU A 266 16.49 -0.01 -49.74
N CYS A 267 17.81 -0.12 -49.60
CA CYS A 267 18.61 0.73 -48.73
C CYS A 267 19.49 1.72 -49.47
N ARG A 268 19.88 1.39 -50.71
CA ARG A 268 20.58 2.32 -51.60
C ARG A 268 20.06 2.16 -53.03
N PRO A 269 19.51 3.21 -53.64
CA PRO A 269 19.14 3.16 -55.04
C PRO A 269 20.39 3.16 -55.93
N ALA A 270 20.28 2.54 -57.11
CA ALA A 270 21.32 2.57 -58.13
C ALA A 270 21.70 4.02 -58.53
N ALA A 271 22.99 4.33 -58.51
CA ALA A 271 23.59 5.61 -58.87
C ALA A 271 24.24 5.58 -60.27
N GLY A 272 23.51 5.09 -61.28
CA GLY A 272 23.90 5.15 -62.69
C GLY A 272 23.74 3.82 -63.42
N ALA A 273 24.06 3.81 -64.72
CA ALA A 273 23.84 2.64 -65.59
C ALA A 273 24.67 1.39 -65.20
N CYS A 274 25.81 1.59 -64.54
CA CYS A 274 26.67 0.49 -64.03
C CYS A 274 26.37 0.09 -62.59
N ASP A 275 25.32 0.63 -61.98
CA ASP A 275 25.01 0.43 -60.58
C ASP A 275 23.69 -0.33 -60.45
N VAL A 276 23.56 -1.15 -59.40
CA VAL A 276 22.29 -1.80 -59.10
C VAL A 276 21.76 -1.33 -57.74
N ASP A 277 20.47 -1.54 -57.54
CA ASP A 277 19.82 -1.31 -56.26
C ASP A 277 20.37 -2.27 -55.21
N ASP A 278 20.78 -1.73 -54.06
CA ASP A 278 21.17 -2.55 -52.91
C ASP A 278 19.99 -2.67 -51.93
N PHE A 279 19.80 -3.90 -51.46
CA PHE A 279 18.78 -4.26 -50.50
C PHE A 279 19.40 -4.65 -49.17
N CYS A 280 18.62 -4.50 -48.11
CA CYS A 280 18.99 -4.96 -46.78
C CYS A 280 19.29 -6.46 -46.78
N THR A 281 20.06 -6.91 -45.79
CA THR A 281 20.39 -8.33 -45.63
C THR A 281 19.33 -9.07 -44.82
N GLY A 282 18.51 -8.35 -44.05
CA GLY A 282 17.61 -8.92 -43.05
C GLY A 282 18.29 -9.31 -41.75
N THR A 283 19.60 -9.07 -41.60
CA THR A 283 20.38 -9.55 -40.44
C THR A 283 21.33 -8.51 -39.85
N GLY A 284 21.30 -7.27 -40.33
CA GLY A 284 22.19 -6.22 -39.84
C GLY A 284 21.72 -4.81 -40.20
N PRO A 285 22.31 -3.80 -39.55
CA PRO A 285 21.83 -2.41 -39.62
C PRO A 285 22.23 -1.69 -40.91
N ASP A 286 23.28 -2.17 -41.57
CA ASP A 286 23.86 -1.56 -42.76
C ASP A 286 23.28 -2.16 -44.05
N CYS A 287 23.31 -1.34 -45.10
CA CYS A 287 23.07 -1.80 -46.46
C CYS A 287 24.14 -2.81 -46.88
N ALA A 288 23.79 -3.74 -47.77
CA ALA A 288 24.78 -4.63 -48.37
C ALA A 288 25.89 -3.84 -49.08
N ALA A 289 27.05 -4.46 -49.28
CA ALA A 289 28.13 -3.84 -50.03
C ALA A 289 27.67 -3.50 -51.45
N ASP A 290 28.02 -2.30 -51.92
CA ASP A 290 27.64 -1.74 -53.22
C ASP A 290 27.91 -2.72 -54.38
N ALA A 291 26.83 -3.29 -54.91
CA ALA A 291 26.89 -4.19 -56.04
C ALA A 291 26.88 -3.41 -57.36
N LYS A 292 27.77 -3.81 -58.29
CA LYS A 292 27.82 -3.25 -59.64
C LYS A 292 27.12 -4.15 -60.64
N SER A 293 26.49 -3.52 -61.63
CA SER A 293 25.86 -4.22 -62.75
C SER A 293 26.90 -5.05 -63.50
N THR A 294 26.61 -6.32 -63.74
CA THR A 294 27.41 -7.20 -64.61
C THR A 294 26.99 -7.10 -66.08
N ALA A 295 25.99 -6.28 -66.40
CA ALA A 295 25.57 -6.00 -67.78
C ALA A 295 26.44 -4.90 -68.41
N GLU A 296 26.56 -4.86 -69.75
CA GLU A 296 27.23 -3.75 -70.44
C GLU A 296 26.52 -2.43 -70.11
N CYS A 297 27.17 -1.58 -69.33
CA CYS A 297 26.71 -0.22 -69.13
C CYS A 297 27.26 0.69 -70.24
N ARG A 298 26.35 1.23 -71.05
CA ARG A 298 26.62 2.24 -72.09
C ARG A 298 25.93 3.54 -71.75
#